data_AF-A0A2E1ZD44-F1
#
_entry.id   AF-A0A2E1ZD44-F1
#
_cell.length_a   1.000
_cell.length_b   1.000
_cell.length_c   1.000
_cell.angle_alpha   90.00
_cell.angle_beta   90.00
_cell.angle_gamma   90.00
#
_symmetry.space_group_name_H-M   'P 1'
#
loop_
_entity.id
_entity.type
_entity.pdbx_description
1 polymer ?
#
loop_
_entity_poly.entity_id
_entity_poly.type
_entity_poly.pdbx_seq_one_letter_code
_entity_poly.pdbx_strand_id
1 'polypeptide(L)'
;MELNITWKSFVLDANKDGVDHELFWQSPTDEQGRSMYAHKIGKAALRQGQEAFDQFNLQIYISRHSGKRIRLDKYDELLAVSDQCELNKKQLLLDLEDPNLILEIRKDHEEAVEKYGVFGTPTFVFENGQSAFIKTLMPPEEDAHKAFNDFIALFGDRDYIGEIKRPQPPWPKNVG
;
A
#
# COMPACT_ATOMS: atom_id res chain seq x y z
N MET A 1 20.81 -0.25 11.86
CA MET A 1 20.47 -0.21 10.43
C MET A 1 19.61 1.01 10.24
N GLU A 2 20.00 1.92 9.36
CA GLU A 2 19.12 3.01 8.96
C GLU A 2 18.16 2.44 7.91
N LEU A 3 16.84 2.57 8.15
CA LEU A 3 15.81 2.00 7.28
C LEU A 3 15.23 3.14 6.45
N ASN A 4 15.40 3.06 5.13
CA ASN A 4 14.76 3.98 4.19
C ASN A 4 13.63 3.24 3.47
N ILE A 5 12.41 3.75 3.59
CA ILE A 5 11.21 3.15 3.00
C ILE A 5 10.68 4.09 1.93
N THR A 6 10.55 3.58 0.70
CA THR A 6 9.81 4.26 -0.37
C THR A 6 8.47 3.57 -0.56
N TRP A 7 7.38 4.32 -0.45
CA TRP A 7 6.03 3.84 -0.68
C TRP A 7 5.66 4.00 -2.16
N LYS A 8 5.16 2.93 -2.77
CA LYS A 8 4.65 2.91 -4.14
C LYS A 8 3.22 2.40 -4.18
N SER A 9 2.43 2.96 -5.08
CA SER A 9 1.05 2.52 -5.30
C SER A 9 0.99 1.19 -6.03
N PHE A 10 0.21 0.25 -5.49
CA PHE A 10 -0.21 -0.95 -6.21
C PHE A 10 -1.73 -1.11 -6.05
N VAL A 11 -2.44 -1.06 -7.17
CA VAL A 11 -3.91 -1.02 -7.24
C VAL A 11 -4.45 -2.41 -7.52
N LEU A 12 -4.97 -3.09 -6.50
CA LEU A 12 -5.50 -4.45 -6.65
C LEU A 12 -6.64 -4.55 -7.67
N ASP A 13 -7.48 -3.51 -7.79
CA ASP A 13 -8.58 -3.48 -8.75
C ASP A 13 -8.08 -3.47 -10.21
N ALA A 14 -6.92 -2.87 -10.49
CA ALA A 14 -6.31 -2.84 -11.81
C ALA A 14 -5.63 -4.17 -12.18
N ASN A 15 -5.29 -5.01 -11.20
CA ASN A 15 -4.58 -6.28 -11.39
C ASN A 15 -5.52 -7.50 -11.33
N LYS A 16 -6.82 -7.32 -11.54
CA LYS A 16 -7.80 -8.41 -11.57
C LYS A 16 -7.89 -9.03 -12.96
N ASP A 17 -8.14 -10.33 -13.00
CA ASP A 17 -8.40 -11.04 -14.25
C ASP A 17 -9.58 -10.41 -15.02
N GLY A 18 -9.39 -10.19 -16.32
CA GLY A 18 -10.41 -9.67 -17.22
C GLY A 18 -10.60 -8.14 -17.18
N VAL A 19 -9.77 -7.40 -16.45
CA VAL A 19 -9.75 -5.93 -16.51
C VAL A 19 -9.04 -5.48 -17.79
N ASP A 20 -9.70 -4.57 -18.52
CA ASP A 20 -9.03 -3.80 -19.58
C ASP A 20 -8.19 -2.71 -18.92
N HIS A 21 -6.87 -2.88 -18.92
CA HIS A 21 -5.94 -1.99 -18.24
C HIS A 21 -5.98 -0.56 -18.79
N GLU A 22 -6.08 -0.38 -20.11
CA GLU A 22 -6.09 0.97 -20.69
C GLU A 22 -7.39 1.69 -20.36
N LEU A 23 -8.53 0.99 -20.47
CA LEU A 23 -9.81 1.56 -20.07
C LEU A 23 -9.82 1.90 -18.58
N PHE A 24 -9.31 1.01 -17.72
CA PHE A 24 -9.25 1.23 -16.28
C PHE A 24 -8.55 2.55 -15.94
N TRP A 25 -7.38 2.84 -16.52
CA TRP A 25 -6.65 4.07 -16.20
C TRP A 25 -7.29 5.35 -16.75
N GLN A 26 -8.15 5.23 -17.77
CA GLN A 26 -8.87 6.36 -18.37
C GLN A 26 -10.24 6.60 -17.73
N SER A 27 -10.80 5.60 -17.04
CA SER A 27 -12.09 5.69 -16.36
C SER A 27 -12.11 6.73 -15.24
N PRO A 28 -13.27 7.34 -14.94
CA PRO A 28 -13.48 8.17 -13.75
C PRO A 28 -13.07 7.46 -12.46
N THR A 29 -12.55 8.20 -11.49
CA THR A 29 -12.00 7.63 -10.23
C THR A 29 -12.97 6.75 -9.45
N ASP A 30 -14.27 7.06 -9.48
CA ASP A 30 -15.33 6.26 -8.84
C ASP A 30 -15.60 4.91 -9.54
N GLU A 31 -15.16 4.76 -10.79
CA GLU A 31 -15.23 3.50 -11.55
C GLU A 31 -13.95 2.67 -11.45
N GLN A 32 -12.83 3.26 -11.00
CA GLN A 32 -11.51 2.60 -10.90
C GLN A 32 -11.35 1.74 -9.62
N GLY A 33 -12.45 1.34 -9.00
CA GLY A 33 -12.44 0.43 -7.85
C GLY A 33 -12.28 1.11 -6.49
N ARG A 34 -12.06 0.29 -5.46
CA ARG A 34 -12.37 0.68 -4.07
C ARG A 34 -11.29 1.49 -3.38
N SER A 35 -10.06 1.49 -3.87
CA SER A 35 -8.93 2.13 -3.19
C SER A 35 -8.41 3.38 -3.91
N MET A 36 -8.96 3.73 -5.07
CA MET A 36 -8.37 4.79 -5.90
C MET A 36 -8.40 6.16 -5.25
N TYR A 37 -9.46 6.51 -4.52
CA TYR A 37 -9.46 7.73 -3.72
C TYR A 37 -8.35 7.73 -2.65
N ALA A 38 -8.08 6.60 -2.01
CA ALA A 38 -7.02 6.50 -1.01
C ALA A 38 -5.63 6.65 -1.64
N HIS A 39 -5.40 6.06 -2.83
CA HIS A 39 -4.16 6.28 -3.58
C HIS A 39 -4.01 7.75 -3.99
N LYS A 40 -5.10 8.39 -4.45
CA LYS A 40 -5.07 9.80 -4.86
C LYS A 40 -4.71 10.71 -3.68
N ILE A 41 -5.40 10.56 -2.56
CA ILE A 41 -5.16 11.36 -1.35
C ILE A 41 -3.77 11.07 -0.79
N GLY A 42 -3.30 9.82 -0.83
CA GLY A 42 -1.93 9.48 -0.43
C GLY A 42 -0.87 10.17 -1.27
N LYS A 43 -0.98 10.14 -2.61
CA LYS A 43 -0.05 10.86 -3.49
C LYS A 43 -0.11 12.39 -3.29
N ALA A 44 -1.30 12.94 -3.06
CA ALA A 44 -1.44 14.36 -2.72
C ALA A 44 -0.80 14.69 -1.36
N ALA A 45 -0.94 13.84 -0.34
CA ALA A 45 -0.25 13.99 0.93
C ALA A 45 1.27 13.96 0.77
N LEU A 46 1.78 13.07 -0.10
CA LEU A 46 3.21 12.97 -0.42
C LEU A 46 3.77 14.25 -1.06
N ARG A 47 2.97 14.95 -1.88
CA ARG A 47 3.35 16.27 -2.42
C ARG A 47 3.50 17.35 -1.34
N GLN A 48 2.89 17.17 -0.17
CA GLN A 48 3.08 18.05 0.99
C GLN A 48 4.29 17.67 1.84
N GLY A 49 4.91 16.51 1.59
CA GLY A 49 6.11 16.04 2.26
C GLY A 49 6.00 14.59 2.75
N GLN A 50 7.16 13.95 2.96
CA GLN A 50 7.23 12.56 3.41
C GLN A 50 6.56 12.34 4.77
N GLU A 51 6.76 13.25 5.72
CA GLU A 51 6.15 13.16 7.06
C GLU A 51 4.63 13.24 7.01
N ALA A 52 4.08 14.16 6.21
CA ALA A 52 2.64 14.31 6.00
C ALA A 52 2.04 13.04 5.39
N PHE A 53 2.73 12.44 4.41
CA PHE A 53 2.35 11.16 3.85
C PHE A 53 2.41 10.02 4.88
N ASP A 54 3.50 9.91 5.64
CA ASP A 54 3.67 8.80 6.59
C ASP A 54 2.60 8.83 7.68
N GLN A 55 2.28 10.02 8.19
CA GLN A 55 1.18 10.22 9.14
C GLN A 55 -0.17 9.83 8.52
N PHE A 56 -0.49 10.35 7.32
CA PHE A 56 -1.73 10.03 6.62
C PHE A 56 -1.87 8.53 6.33
N ASN A 57 -0.83 7.91 5.78
CA ASN A 57 -0.81 6.51 5.39
C ASN A 57 -0.98 5.59 6.61
N LEU A 58 -0.31 5.90 7.72
CA LEU A 58 -0.48 5.19 8.98
C LEU A 58 -1.91 5.35 9.52
N GLN A 59 -2.48 6.55 9.48
CA GLN A 59 -3.84 6.78 9.98
C GLN A 59 -4.91 6.10 9.12
N ILE A 60 -4.73 6.03 7.80
CA ILE A 60 -5.57 5.21 6.92
C ILE A 60 -5.48 3.74 7.32
N TYR A 61 -4.27 3.22 7.55
CA TYR A 61 -4.08 1.84 7.97
C TYR A 61 -4.80 1.55 9.30
N ILE A 62 -4.60 2.39 10.31
CA ILE A 62 -5.25 2.27 11.63
C ILE A 62 -6.77 2.35 11.47
N SER A 63 -7.29 3.37 10.78
CA SER A 63 -8.73 3.62 10.61
C SER A 63 -9.42 2.51 9.83
N ARG A 64 -8.72 1.85 8.91
CA ARG A 64 -9.25 0.73 8.13
C ARG A 64 -9.29 -0.58 8.92
N HIS A 65 -8.35 -0.78 9.86
CA HIS A 65 -8.17 -2.06 10.54
C HIS A 65 -8.61 -2.08 12.01
N SER A 66 -8.93 -0.92 12.60
CA SER A 66 -9.39 -0.78 13.99
C SER A 66 -10.82 -0.24 14.07
N GLY A 67 -11.48 -0.46 15.21
CA GLY A 67 -12.77 0.16 15.56
C GLY A 67 -13.85 0.11 14.46
N LYS A 68 -14.51 1.25 14.23
CA LYS A 68 -15.43 1.46 13.10
C LYS A 68 -14.59 1.68 11.84
N ARG A 69 -14.47 0.63 11.03
CA ARG A 69 -13.64 0.62 9.82
C ARG A 69 -14.12 1.64 8.80
N ILE A 70 -13.21 2.50 8.35
CA ILE A 70 -13.48 3.40 7.24
C ILE A 70 -13.58 2.64 5.91
N ARG A 71 -14.35 3.22 5.00
CA ARG A 71 -14.50 2.76 3.63
C ARG A 71 -13.56 3.52 2.70
N LEU A 72 -12.70 2.79 1.99
CA LEU A 72 -11.75 3.40 1.05
C LEU A 72 -12.41 3.91 -0.24
N ASP A 73 -13.66 3.49 -0.50
CA ASP A 73 -14.48 3.97 -1.62
C ASP A 73 -15.37 5.17 -1.22
N LYS A 74 -15.19 5.72 -0.01
CA LYS A 74 -15.90 6.90 0.47
C LYS A 74 -14.94 8.07 0.60
N TYR A 75 -14.99 8.94 -0.40
CA TYR A 75 -14.16 10.14 -0.48
C TYR A 75 -14.23 11.01 0.78
N ASP A 76 -15.43 11.24 1.32
CA ASP A 76 -15.61 12.06 2.52
C ASP A 76 -14.99 11.44 3.78
N GLU A 77 -15.00 10.10 3.91
CA GLU A 77 -14.35 9.42 5.04
C GLU A 77 -12.83 9.56 4.95
N LEU A 78 -12.26 9.51 3.75
CA LEU A 78 -10.84 9.71 3.52
C LEU A 78 -10.41 11.16 3.76
N LEU A 79 -11.20 12.14 3.31
CA LEU A 79 -10.94 13.55 3.58
C LEU A 79 -11.00 13.87 5.09
N ALA A 80 -11.88 13.21 5.84
CA ALA A 80 -11.92 13.36 7.29
C ALA A 80 -10.62 12.87 7.96
N VAL A 81 -10.01 11.79 7.45
CA VAL A 81 -8.70 11.32 7.93
C VAL A 81 -7.60 12.31 7.55
N SER A 82 -7.63 12.86 6.34
CA SER A 82 -6.70 13.92 5.93
C SER A 82 -6.74 15.15 6.83
N ASP A 83 -7.95 15.59 7.21
CA ASP A 83 -8.14 16.71 8.14
C ASP A 83 -7.55 16.38 9.54
N GLN A 84 -7.67 15.14 10.02
CA GLN A 84 -7.06 14.68 11.28
C GLN A 84 -5.53 14.62 11.25
N CYS A 85 -4.94 14.46 10.05
CA CYS A 85 -3.49 14.46 9.85
C CYS A 85 -2.94 15.85 9.55
N GLU A 86 -3.74 16.90 9.77
CA GLU A 86 -3.36 18.31 9.57
C GLU A 86 -2.83 18.61 8.15
N LEU A 87 -3.25 17.82 7.14
CA LEU A 87 -2.92 18.11 5.75
C LEU A 87 -3.48 19.48 5.35
N ASN A 88 -2.71 20.25 4.56
CA ASN A 88 -3.19 21.51 4.03
C ASN A 88 -4.37 21.25 3.09
N LYS A 89 -5.58 21.47 3.59
CA LYS A 89 -6.83 21.18 2.89
C LYS A 89 -6.94 21.88 1.53
N LYS A 90 -6.50 23.14 1.43
CA LYS A 90 -6.56 23.89 0.18
C LYS A 90 -5.63 23.28 -0.86
N GLN A 91 -4.40 22.97 -0.47
CA GLN A 91 -3.42 22.33 -1.36
C GLN A 91 -3.86 20.92 -1.74
N LEU A 92 -4.37 20.14 -0.78
CA LEU A 92 -4.90 18.79 -1.00
C LEU A 92 -6.00 18.79 -2.07
N LEU A 93 -7.00 19.66 -1.94
CA LEU A 93 -8.09 19.74 -2.92
C LEU A 93 -7.59 20.19 -4.30
N LEU A 94 -6.60 21.08 -4.37
CA LEU A 94 -5.98 21.47 -5.65
C LEU A 94 -5.23 20.30 -6.29
N ASP A 95 -4.45 19.54 -5.52
CA ASP A 95 -3.71 18.38 -6.02
C ASP A 95 -4.64 17.25 -6.48
N LEU A 96 -5.79 17.06 -5.84
CA LEU A 96 -6.75 16.01 -6.21
C LEU A 96 -7.41 16.25 -7.57
N GLU A 97 -7.41 17.49 -8.07
CA GLU A 97 -7.86 17.87 -9.42
C GLU A 97 -6.77 17.67 -10.49
N ASP A 98 -5.51 17.43 -10.10
CA ASP A 98 -4.41 17.23 -11.04
C ASP A 98 -4.50 15.84 -11.71
N PRO A 99 -4.67 15.76 -13.04
CA PRO A 99 -4.72 14.49 -13.75
C PRO A 99 -3.40 13.70 -13.68
N ASN A 100 -2.26 14.38 -13.47
CA ASN A 100 -0.96 13.70 -13.34
C ASN A 100 -0.92 12.74 -12.14
N LEU A 101 -1.79 12.96 -11.16
CA LEU A 101 -1.82 12.17 -9.95
C LEU A 101 -2.25 10.71 -10.26
N ILE A 102 -3.15 10.50 -11.21
CA ILE A 102 -3.50 9.16 -11.72
C ILE A 102 -2.33 8.57 -12.52
N LEU A 103 -1.62 9.40 -13.31
CA LEU A 103 -0.45 8.95 -14.07
C LEU A 103 0.69 8.48 -13.16
N GLU A 104 0.90 9.14 -12.02
CA GLU A 104 1.87 8.72 -11.00
C GLU A 104 1.48 7.38 -10.36
N ILE A 105 0.19 7.17 -10.08
CA ILE A 105 -0.33 5.90 -9.54
C ILE A 105 -0.17 4.77 -10.57
N ARG A 106 -0.52 5.04 -11.83
CA ARG A 106 -0.36 4.12 -12.95
C ARG A 106 1.09 3.71 -13.11
N LYS A 107 2.02 4.67 -13.12
CA LYS A 107 3.45 4.42 -13.26
C LYS A 107 3.99 3.54 -12.14
N ASP A 108 3.62 3.80 -10.88
CA ASP A 108 4.00 2.95 -9.76
C ASP A 108 3.47 1.52 -9.92
N HIS A 109 2.22 1.38 -10.36
CA HIS A 109 1.57 0.08 -10.56
C HIS A 109 2.24 -0.70 -11.69
N GLU A 110 2.47 -0.08 -12.85
CA GLU A 110 3.12 -0.69 -14.00
C GLU A 110 4.54 -1.14 -13.64
N GLU A 111 5.31 -0.30 -12.94
CA GLU A 111 6.63 -0.71 -12.44
C GLU A 111 6.53 -1.92 -11.48
N ALA A 112 5.55 -1.92 -10.58
CA ALA A 112 5.33 -3.04 -9.66
C ALA A 112 5.08 -4.36 -10.40
N VAL A 113 4.21 -4.36 -11.41
CA VAL A 113 3.86 -5.56 -12.19
C VAL A 113 5.02 -5.96 -13.11
N GLU A 114 5.46 -5.05 -13.97
CA GLU A 114 6.37 -5.36 -15.08
C GLU A 114 7.80 -5.63 -14.62
N LYS A 115 8.28 -4.88 -13.62
CA LYS A 115 9.67 -4.96 -13.17
C LYS A 115 9.85 -5.92 -12.00
N TYR A 116 8.90 -5.94 -11.06
CA TYR A 116 9.06 -6.68 -9.81
C TYR A 116 8.09 -7.86 -9.66
N GLY A 117 7.24 -8.12 -10.65
CA GLY A 117 6.31 -9.25 -10.64
C GLY A 117 5.28 -9.19 -9.51
N VAL A 118 4.95 -7.99 -9.03
CA VAL A 118 4.00 -7.81 -7.92
C VAL A 118 2.61 -8.27 -8.36
N PHE A 119 2.05 -9.21 -7.60
CA PHE A 119 0.69 -9.74 -7.83
C PHE A 119 -0.26 -9.51 -6.65
N GLY A 120 0.24 -9.02 -5.52
CA GLY A 120 -0.53 -8.88 -4.28
C GLY A 120 0.12 -7.94 -3.26
N THR A 121 -0.59 -7.66 -2.18
CA THR A 121 -0.13 -6.75 -1.11
C THR A 121 -0.18 -7.38 0.28
N PRO A 122 0.77 -7.03 1.17
CA PRO A 122 1.96 -6.24 0.90
C PRO A 122 3.01 -7.02 0.09
N THR A 123 3.72 -6.32 -0.80
CA THR A 123 4.95 -6.82 -1.43
C THR A 123 6.07 -5.81 -1.17
N PHE A 124 7.21 -6.32 -0.73
CA PHE A 124 8.41 -5.53 -0.48
C PHE A 124 9.37 -5.67 -1.64
N VAL A 125 10.07 -4.60 -1.99
CA VAL A 125 11.13 -4.59 -3.00
C VAL A 125 12.41 -4.14 -2.32
N PHE A 126 13.48 -4.93 -2.47
CA PHE A 126 14.78 -4.68 -1.88
C PHE A 126 15.70 -3.93 -2.84
N GLU A 127 16.76 -3.32 -2.33
CA GLU A 127 17.71 -2.52 -3.14
C GLU A 127 18.38 -3.35 -4.26
N ASN A 128 18.56 -4.65 -4.05
CA ASN A 128 19.09 -5.58 -5.04
C ASN A 128 18.06 -6.03 -6.10
N GLY A 129 16.85 -5.47 -6.08
CA GLY A 129 15.78 -5.76 -7.02
C GLY A 129 14.95 -7.00 -6.69
N GLN A 130 15.27 -7.75 -5.63
CA GLN A 130 14.42 -8.83 -5.16
C GLN A 130 13.07 -8.29 -4.68
N SER A 131 12.01 -9.09 -4.83
CA SER A 131 10.68 -8.77 -4.34
C SER A 131 10.08 -9.93 -3.55
N ALA A 132 9.32 -9.61 -2.50
CA ALA A 132 8.70 -10.61 -1.64
C ALA A 132 7.30 -10.22 -1.20
N PHE A 133 6.32 -11.02 -1.62
CA PHE A 133 4.96 -10.99 -1.08
C PHE A 133 4.93 -11.71 0.27
N ILE A 134 4.40 -11.07 1.30
CA ILE A 134 4.28 -11.67 2.62
C ILE A 134 2.84 -11.62 3.10
N LYS A 135 2.35 -12.80 3.48
CA LYS A 135 1.14 -12.95 4.27
C LYS A 135 1.50 -13.24 5.71
N THR A 136 1.33 -12.25 6.58
CA THR A 136 1.67 -12.36 8.00
C THR A 136 0.55 -11.85 8.92
N LEU A 137 0.57 -12.28 10.17
CA LEU A 137 -0.11 -11.60 11.27
C LEU A 137 0.85 -10.56 11.87
N MET A 138 0.32 -9.61 12.64
CA MET A 138 1.16 -8.69 13.41
C MET A 138 1.92 -9.51 14.46
N PRO A 139 3.26 -9.46 14.48
CA PRO A 139 4.03 -10.13 15.53
C PRO A 139 3.77 -9.46 16.89
N PRO A 140 3.98 -10.17 18.02
CA PRO A 140 4.11 -9.53 19.32
C PRO A 140 5.16 -8.41 19.28
N GLU A 141 4.95 -7.37 20.09
CA GLU A 141 5.82 -6.18 20.07
C GLU A 141 7.26 -6.55 20.44
N GLU A 142 7.44 -7.44 21.42
CA GLU A 142 8.74 -7.95 21.85
C GLU A 142 9.49 -8.72 20.75
N ASP A 143 8.76 -9.29 19.79
CA ASP A 143 9.30 -10.09 18.69
C ASP A 143 9.44 -9.29 17.39
N ALA A 144 8.90 -8.07 17.31
CA ALA A 144 8.78 -7.30 16.06
C ALA A 144 10.14 -7.09 15.36
N HIS A 145 11.17 -6.69 16.12
CA HIS A 145 12.52 -6.51 15.57
C HIS A 145 13.14 -7.82 15.08
N LYS A 146 12.96 -8.90 15.83
CA LYS A 146 13.48 -10.21 15.43
C LYS A 146 12.78 -10.72 14.18
N ALA A 147 11.45 -10.61 14.14
CA ALA A 147 10.65 -10.99 12.98
C ALA A 147 11.04 -10.18 11.73
N PHE A 148 11.30 -8.89 11.87
CA PHE A 148 11.78 -8.04 10.79
C PHE A 148 13.16 -8.47 10.29
N ASN A 149 14.12 -8.73 11.19
CA ASN A 149 15.45 -9.21 10.81
C ASN A 149 15.39 -10.57 10.10
N ASP A 150 14.58 -11.50 10.61
CA ASP A 150 14.36 -12.81 9.98
C ASP A 150 13.76 -12.64 8.57
N PHE A 151 12.84 -11.68 8.39
CA PHE A 151 12.29 -11.32 7.09
C PHE A 151 13.36 -10.81 6.11
N ILE A 152 14.16 -9.81 6.51
CA ILE A 152 15.23 -9.26 5.66
C ILE A 152 16.22 -10.37 5.27
N ALA A 153 16.64 -11.19 6.24
CA ALA A 153 17.58 -12.25 5.96
C ALA A 153 17.02 -13.30 4.99
N LEU A 154 15.73 -13.64 5.10
CA LEU A 154 15.12 -14.67 4.25
C LEU A 154 14.87 -14.18 2.81
N PHE A 155 14.41 -12.95 2.65
CA PHE A 155 13.88 -12.49 1.36
C PHE A 155 14.68 -11.35 0.73
N GLY A 156 15.47 -10.63 1.52
CA GLY A 156 16.39 -9.60 1.02
C GLY A 156 17.77 -10.17 0.67
N ASP A 157 18.28 -11.12 1.47
CA ASP A 157 19.66 -11.59 1.34
C ASP A 157 19.81 -12.93 0.58
N ARG A 158 18.72 -13.69 0.41
CA ARG A 158 18.77 -15.08 -0.11
C ARG A 158 17.87 -15.26 -1.34
N ASP A 159 18.43 -14.95 -2.50
CA ASP A 159 17.78 -15.03 -3.82
C ASP A 159 17.41 -16.44 -4.29
N TYR A 160 17.95 -17.47 -3.66
CA TYR A 160 17.64 -18.88 -3.95
C TYR A 160 16.41 -19.41 -3.21
N ILE A 161 15.76 -18.61 -2.34
CA ILE A 161 14.52 -18.98 -1.66
C ILE A 161 13.32 -18.43 -2.44
N GLY A 162 12.72 -19.27 -3.29
CA GLY A 162 11.57 -18.85 -4.11
C GLY A 162 10.24 -18.77 -3.35
N GLU A 163 9.97 -19.69 -2.42
CA GLU A 163 8.69 -19.75 -1.73
C GLU A 163 8.78 -20.49 -0.39
N ILE A 164 8.30 -19.85 0.68
CA ILE A 164 8.04 -20.52 1.97
C ILE A 164 6.56 -20.32 2.27
N LYS A 165 5.80 -21.41 2.22
CA LYS A 165 4.38 -21.41 2.58
C LYS A 165 4.08 -22.44 3.64
N ARG A 166 3.09 -22.12 4.45
CA ARG A 166 2.46 -23.06 5.35
C ARG A 166 1.06 -23.45 4.76
N PRO A 167 0.49 -24.64 5.04
CA PRO A 167 -0.86 -25.06 4.59
C PRO A 167 -2.04 -24.15 4.98
N GLN A 168 -2.84 -23.64 4.04
CA GLN A 168 -3.88 -22.61 4.24
C GLN A 168 -4.59 -22.53 5.63
N PRO A 169 -4.95 -21.31 6.09
CA PRO A 169 -5.49 -21.00 7.42
C PRO A 169 -6.44 -22.04 8.04
N PRO A 170 -6.44 -22.14 9.39
CA PRO A 170 -5.93 -21.15 10.32
C PRO A 170 -4.50 -21.41 10.80
N TRP A 171 -3.71 -20.34 10.77
CA TRP A 171 -2.49 -20.17 11.54
C TRP A 171 -2.84 -19.63 12.90
N PRO A 172 -2.06 -19.99 13.93
CA PRO A 172 -2.51 -20.85 15.04
C PRO A 172 -4.04 -21.05 15.17
N LYS A 173 -4.47 -22.31 15.20
CA LYS A 173 -5.84 -22.74 15.48
C LYS A 173 -6.22 -22.71 16.98
N ASN A 174 -5.25 -22.62 17.87
CA ASN A 174 -5.43 -22.65 19.34
C ASN A 174 -4.30 -21.86 20.01
N VAL A 175 -4.54 -20.59 20.34
CA VAL A 175 -3.91 -19.96 21.52
C VAL A 175 -5.03 -19.86 22.53
N GLY A 176 -5.14 -20.91 23.35
CA GLY A 176 -5.88 -20.91 24.61
C GLY A 176 -4.89 -20.79 25.76
#